data_AF-A0A2K8DP41-F1
#
_entry.id   AF-A0A2K8DP41-F1
#
_cell.length_a   1.000
_cell.length_b   1.000
_cell.length_c   1.000
_cell.angle_alpha   90.00
_cell.angle_beta   90.00
_cell.angle_gamma   90.00
#
_symmetry.space_group_name_H-M   'P 1'
#
loop_
_entity.id
_entity.type
_entity.pdbx_description
1 polymer ?
#
loop_
_entity_poly.entity_id
_entity_poly.type
_entity_poly.pdbx_seq_one_letter_code
_entity_poly.pdbx_strand_id
1 'polypeptide(L)'
;KMKFMPGAAVFPGGALDPADRDERWQRLVTHTASREGVRQGTNNESLVRLSASELSYRIAAIREVFEETGILLVTPTSEGGGALGQLSPSERERWREAVHADASQFFTLCTKTGVAPDVHSLFKWARWITPVIEPKRFDTHFYVTLLSDPSGATAASHDLIESSASA
;
A
#
# COMPACT_ATOMS: atom_id res chain seq x y z
N LYS A 1 1.15 20.20 3.78
CA LYS A 1 1.32 21.19 2.67
C LYS A 1 2.42 20.65 1.76
N MET A 2 2.09 20.16 0.55
CA MET A 2 3.09 19.59 -0.38
C MET A 2 4.18 20.62 -0.68
N LYS A 3 5.44 20.19 -0.58
CA LYS A 3 6.63 21.05 -0.77
C LYS A 3 7.10 21.09 -2.24
N PHE A 4 6.40 20.39 -3.15
CA PHE A 4 6.79 20.19 -4.54
C PHE A 4 5.53 20.14 -5.44
N MET A 5 5.53 20.87 -6.57
CA MET A 5 4.45 20.95 -7.59
C MET A 5 3.02 21.26 -7.08
N PRO A 6 2.78 22.41 -6.42
CA PRO A 6 1.42 22.80 -6.05
C PRO A 6 0.55 23.04 -7.31
N GLY A 7 -0.55 22.30 -7.45
CA GLY A 7 -1.53 22.47 -8.53
C GLY A 7 -1.51 21.39 -9.64
N ALA A 8 -0.60 20.42 -9.57
CA ALA A 8 -0.65 19.25 -10.44
C ALA A 8 -1.64 18.21 -9.88
N ALA A 9 -2.50 17.64 -10.72
CA ALA A 9 -3.22 16.42 -10.38
C ALA A 9 -2.19 15.28 -10.39
N VAL A 10 -1.84 14.80 -9.20
CA VAL A 10 -0.91 13.68 -9.03
C VAL A 10 -1.65 12.54 -8.36
N PHE A 11 -1.24 11.33 -8.72
CA PHE A 11 -1.64 10.12 -8.03
C PHE A 11 -1.02 10.07 -6.63
N PRO A 12 -1.65 9.37 -5.67
CA PRO A 12 -1.05 9.18 -4.36
C PRO A 12 0.37 8.64 -4.47
N GLY A 13 1.29 9.24 -3.73
CA GLY A 13 2.67 8.79 -3.77
C GLY A 13 3.64 9.69 -3.04
N GLY A 14 4.76 9.08 -2.66
CA GLY A 14 5.73 9.73 -1.79
C GLY A 14 7.09 9.06 -1.82
N ALA A 15 7.96 9.54 -0.94
CA ALA A 15 9.27 8.97 -0.75
C ALA A 15 9.19 7.70 0.10
N LEU A 16 10.11 6.77 -0.12
CA LEU A 16 10.26 5.60 0.73
C LEU A 16 10.70 6.02 2.14
N ASP A 17 9.93 5.62 3.14
CA ASP A 17 10.29 5.81 4.54
C ASP A 17 11.15 4.63 5.05
N PRO A 18 12.04 4.82 6.05
CA PRO A 18 12.70 3.70 6.71
C PRO A 18 11.75 2.62 7.23
N ALA A 19 10.55 2.98 7.67
CA ALA A 19 9.52 2.05 8.15
C ALA A 19 9.00 1.11 7.04
N ASP A 20 9.05 1.52 5.77
CA ASP A 20 8.64 0.67 4.63
C ASP A 20 9.65 -0.47 4.40
N ARG A 21 10.89 -0.32 4.88
CA ARG A 21 11.97 -1.31 4.77
C ARG A 21 12.05 -2.26 5.97
N ASP A 22 11.12 -2.16 6.92
CA ASP A 22 11.12 -2.99 8.11
C ASP A 22 10.95 -4.48 7.74
N GLU A 23 11.89 -5.32 8.19
CA GLU A 23 11.90 -6.76 7.90
C GLU A 23 10.65 -7.49 8.43
N ARG A 24 9.97 -6.90 9.43
CA ARG A 24 8.70 -7.43 9.96
C ARG A 24 7.62 -7.51 8.88
N TRP A 25 7.67 -6.67 7.84
CA TRP A 25 6.73 -6.75 6.71
C TRP A 25 6.81 -8.08 5.97
N GLN A 26 8.00 -8.63 5.79
CA GLN A 26 8.18 -9.89 5.08
C GLN A 26 7.44 -11.03 5.80
N ARG A 27 7.53 -11.06 7.12
CA ARG A 27 6.80 -12.03 7.95
C ARG A 27 5.29 -11.83 7.80
N LEU A 28 4.81 -10.60 7.96
CA LEU A 28 3.38 -10.29 7.93
C LEU A 28 2.72 -10.65 6.59
N VAL A 29 3.35 -10.29 5.47
CA VAL A 29 2.83 -10.57 4.11
C VAL A 29 2.86 -12.07 3.78
N THR A 30 3.96 -12.76 4.11
CA THR A 30 4.13 -14.19 3.76
C THR A 30 3.11 -15.09 4.45
N HIS A 31 2.76 -14.80 5.71
CA HIS A 31 1.77 -15.59 6.45
C HIS A 31 0.37 -15.47 5.85
N THR A 32 0.04 -14.32 5.26
CA THR A 32 -1.26 -14.08 4.62
C THR A 32 -1.39 -14.77 3.25
N ALA A 33 -0.35 -14.66 2.41
CA ALA A 33 -0.24 -15.28 1.08
C ALA A 33 -0.56 -16.80 1.06
N SER A 34 -0.13 -17.52 2.08
CA SER A 34 -0.26 -18.98 2.16
C SER A 34 -1.71 -19.51 2.27
N ARG A 35 -2.71 -18.68 2.58
CA ARG A 35 -4.11 -19.12 2.77
C ARG A 35 -5.07 -18.72 1.65
N GLU A 36 -4.81 -17.64 0.91
CA GLU A 36 -5.63 -17.27 -0.25
C GLU A 36 -5.50 -18.29 -1.40
N GLY A 37 -4.28 -18.80 -1.64
CA GLY A 37 -4.05 -19.91 -2.58
C GLY A 37 -4.76 -21.21 -2.20
N VAL A 38 -5.15 -21.39 -0.93
CA VAL A 38 -5.95 -22.53 -0.47
C VAL A 38 -7.45 -22.29 -0.64
N ARG A 39 -7.91 -21.02 -0.65
CA ARG A 39 -9.33 -20.67 -0.74
C ARG A 39 -9.86 -20.59 -2.17
N GLN A 40 -9.02 -20.26 -3.16
CA GLN A 40 -9.50 -20.03 -4.52
C GLN A 40 -9.50 -21.25 -5.45
N GLY A 41 -8.95 -22.41 -5.04
CA GLY A 41 -8.94 -23.60 -5.90
C GLY A 41 -8.25 -23.41 -7.25
N THR A 42 -7.59 -22.28 -7.45
CA THR A 42 -6.76 -21.97 -8.60
C THR A 42 -5.41 -22.63 -8.36
N ASN A 43 -4.95 -23.34 -9.38
CA ASN A 43 -3.65 -23.99 -9.39
C ASN A 43 -2.61 -22.96 -8.96
N ASN A 44 -2.00 -23.21 -7.80
CA ASN A 44 -1.05 -22.37 -7.09
C ASN A 44 0.11 -21.96 -8.02
N GLU A 45 -0.06 -20.89 -8.79
CA GLU A 45 1.03 -20.01 -9.17
C GLU A 45 1.58 -19.47 -7.84
N SER A 46 2.56 -20.19 -7.30
CA SER A 46 3.27 -19.85 -6.07
C SER A 46 3.45 -18.34 -6.01
N LEU A 47 2.77 -17.66 -5.08
CA LEU A 47 2.85 -16.21 -4.96
C LEU A 47 4.31 -15.78 -5.02
N VAL A 48 4.63 -14.96 -6.01
CA VAL A 48 6.02 -14.60 -6.33
C VAL A 48 6.64 -13.97 -5.08
N ARG A 49 7.70 -14.59 -4.55
CA ARG A 49 8.47 -14.00 -3.46
C ARG A 49 9.07 -12.69 -3.95
N LEU A 50 8.58 -11.58 -3.40
CA LEU A 50 9.12 -10.25 -3.66
C LEU A 50 10.51 -10.12 -3.02
N SER A 51 11.43 -9.46 -3.71
CA SER A 51 12.67 -9.01 -3.07
C SER A 51 12.35 -7.98 -1.97
N ALA A 52 13.26 -7.82 -1.00
CA ALA A 52 13.07 -6.83 0.08
C ALA A 52 12.86 -5.41 -0.46
N SER A 53 13.56 -5.06 -1.54
CA SER A 53 13.41 -3.75 -2.18
C SER A 53 12.03 -3.59 -2.84
N GLU A 54 11.58 -4.59 -3.61
CA GLU A 54 10.26 -4.52 -4.25
C GLU A 54 9.12 -4.50 -3.23
N LEU A 55 9.27 -5.26 -2.13
CA LEU A 55 8.34 -5.22 -1.02
C LEU A 55 8.27 -3.81 -0.44
N SER A 56 9.42 -3.19 -0.17
CA SER A 56 9.47 -1.83 0.40
C SER A 56 8.75 -0.81 -0.47
N TYR A 57 8.96 -0.83 -1.80
CA TYR A 57 8.24 0.06 -2.74
C TYR A 57 6.73 -0.18 -2.74
N ARG A 58 6.29 -1.44 -2.67
CA ARG A 58 4.86 -1.77 -2.64
C ARG A 58 4.21 -1.37 -1.32
N ILE A 59 4.92 -1.54 -0.19
CA ILE A 59 4.46 -1.06 1.13
C ILE A 59 4.31 0.45 1.12
N ALA A 60 5.32 1.18 0.64
CA ALA A 60 5.26 2.63 0.53
C ALA A 60 4.08 3.08 -0.35
N ALA A 61 3.90 2.47 -1.52
CA ALA A 61 2.79 2.81 -2.42
C ALA A 61 1.40 2.61 -1.75
N ILE A 62 1.22 1.54 -0.97
CA ILE A 62 -0.02 1.28 -0.23
C ILE A 62 -0.19 2.26 0.94
N ARG A 63 0.88 2.52 1.69
CA ARG A 63 0.89 3.47 2.81
C ARG A 63 0.49 4.87 2.33
N GLU A 64 1.10 5.36 1.26
CA GLU A 64 0.80 6.68 0.67
C GLU A 64 -0.64 6.77 0.16
N VAL A 65 -1.16 5.70 -0.46
CA VAL A 65 -2.60 5.64 -0.83
C VAL A 65 -3.48 5.82 0.40
N PHE A 66 -3.16 5.15 1.52
CA PHE A 66 -3.91 5.32 2.75
C PHE A 66 -3.77 6.73 3.35
N GLU A 67 -2.55 7.26 3.42
CA GLU A 67 -2.28 8.60 3.96
C GLU A 67 -3.02 9.71 3.20
N GLU A 68 -3.04 9.65 1.87
CA GLU A 68 -3.61 10.73 1.06
C GLU A 68 -5.10 10.56 0.77
N THR A 69 -5.60 9.32 0.68
CA THR A 69 -6.98 9.05 0.25
C THR A 69 -7.84 8.41 1.35
N GLY A 70 -7.24 7.79 2.36
CA GLY A 70 -7.93 6.97 3.34
C GLY A 70 -8.37 5.59 2.82
N ILE A 71 -8.10 5.26 1.56
CA ILE A 71 -8.32 3.93 0.99
C ILE A 71 -7.23 3.01 1.51
N LEU A 72 -7.62 1.84 2.03
CA LEU A 72 -6.71 0.89 2.62
C LEU A 72 -6.69 -0.39 1.77
N LEU A 73 -5.54 -0.68 1.16
CA LEU A 73 -5.33 -1.83 0.25
C LEU A 73 -4.64 -2.98 1.00
N VAL A 74 -5.42 -3.98 1.38
CA VAL A 74 -5.07 -4.90 2.48
C VAL A 74 -5.88 -6.18 2.38
N THR A 75 -5.30 -7.25 2.87
CA THR A 75 -5.91 -8.58 2.98
C THR A 75 -5.93 -9.03 4.44
N PRO A 76 -6.96 -9.76 4.90
CA PRO A 76 -7.02 -10.29 6.26
C PRO A 76 -5.85 -11.24 6.57
N THR A 77 -5.25 -11.11 7.76
CA THR A 77 -4.23 -12.07 8.21
C THR A 77 -4.85 -13.38 8.68
N SER A 78 -4.01 -14.41 8.86
CA SER A 78 -4.45 -15.71 9.40
C SER A 78 -4.92 -15.66 10.85
N GLU A 79 -4.48 -14.67 11.63
CA GLU A 79 -4.68 -14.57 13.08
C GLU A 79 -5.79 -13.59 13.47
N GLY A 80 -6.11 -12.60 12.63
CA GLY A 80 -7.20 -11.67 12.83
C GLY A 80 -8.29 -11.86 11.80
N GLY A 81 -9.55 -11.92 12.22
CA GLY A 81 -10.73 -12.11 11.35
C GLY A 81 -11.03 -10.97 10.37
N GLY A 82 -10.03 -10.18 9.94
CA GLY A 82 -10.19 -9.07 9.00
C GLY A 82 -11.09 -7.97 9.55
N ALA A 83 -10.69 -7.33 10.64
CA ALA A 83 -11.51 -6.32 11.32
C ALA A 83 -11.64 -4.99 10.54
N LEU A 84 -11.11 -4.87 9.32
CA LEU A 84 -11.12 -3.61 8.58
C LEU A 84 -12.49 -3.17 8.09
N GLY A 85 -13.40 -4.10 7.84
CA GLY A 85 -14.81 -3.76 7.63
C GLY A 85 -15.48 -3.15 8.87
N GLN A 86 -14.77 -3.10 10.01
CA GLN A 86 -15.29 -2.64 11.31
C GLN A 86 -14.67 -1.32 11.79
N LEU A 87 -13.66 -0.77 11.09
CA LEU A 87 -13.15 0.57 11.45
C LEU A 87 -14.20 1.62 11.15
N SER A 88 -14.65 2.33 12.18
CA SER A 88 -15.52 3.49 12.00
C SER A 88 -14.79 4.59 11.19
N PRO A 89 -15.51 5.50 10.51
CA PRO A 89 -14.90 6.60 9.78
C PRO A 89 -13.95 7.46 10.62
N SER A 90 -14.27 7.70 11.89
CA SER A 90 -13.43 8.46 12.82
C SER A 90 -12.15 7.71 13.22
N GLU A 91 -12.23 6.39 13.42
CA GLU A 91 -11.03 5.58 13.68
C GLU A 91 -10.11 5.53 12.47
N ARG A 92 -10.68 5.42 11.27
CA ARG A 92 -9.92 5.48 10.01
C ARG A 92 -9.19 6.81 9.88
N GLU A 93 -9.87 7.92 10.14
CA GLU A 93 -9.25 9.26 10.10
C GLU A 93 -8.11 9.37 11.13
N ARG A 94 -8.33 8.92 12.37
CA ARG A 94 -7.31 8.93 13.41
C ARG A 94 -6.08 8.12 13.03
N TRP A 95 -6.27 6.98 12.38
CA TRP A 95 -5.16 6.19 11.85
C TRP A 95 -4.46 6.91 10.70
N ARG A 96 -5.20 7.55 9.79
CA ARG A 96 -4.63 8.32 8.70
C ARG A 96 -3.74 9.45 9.22
N GLU A 97 -4.21 10.21 10.20
CA GLU A 97 -3.42 11.25 10.88
C GLU A 97 -2.18 10.68 11.57
N ALA A 98 -2.31 9.53 12.25
CA ALA A 98 -1.18 8.88 12.92
C ALA A 98 -0.11 8.40 11.93
N VAL A 99 -0.52 7.80 10.81
CA VAL A 99 0.38 7.34 9.75
C VAL A 99 1.05 8.52 9.06
N HIS A 100 0.30 9.60 8.79
CA HIS A 100 0.86 10.83 8.22
C HIS A 100 1.91 11.48 9.13
N ALA A 101 1.77 11.34 10.45
CA ALA A 101 2.74 11.85 11.41
C ALA A 101 3.96 10.92 11.58
N ASP A 102 3.76 9.61 11.44
CA ASP A 102 4.77 8.57 11.63
C ASP A 102 4.42 7.33 10.79
N ALA A 103 5.17 7.10 9.71
CA ALA A 103 4.96 5.99 8.79
C ALA A 103 4.98 4.60 9.48
N SER A 104 5.68 4.45 10.61
CA SER A 104 5.70 3.19 11.38
C SER A 104 4.34 2.85 12.00
N GLN A 105 3.45 3.84 12.16
CA GLN A 105 2.07 3.60 12.58
C GLN A 105 1.30 2.78 11.55
N PHE A 106 1.74 2.71 10.29
CA PHE A 106 1.08 1.87 9.29
C PHE A 106 1.21 0.39 9.64
N PHE A 107 2.39 -0.05 10.07
CA PHE A 107 2.60 -1.41 10.60
C PHE A 107 1.75 -1.66 11.85
N THR A 108 1.67 -0.66 12.73
CA THR A 108 0.87 -0.75 13.96
C THR A 108 -0.64 -0.88 13.65
N LEU A 109 -1.14 -0.12 12.68
CA LEU A 109 -2.50 -0.25 12.16
C LEU A 109 -2.74 -1.68 11.69
N CYS A 110 -1.92 -2.17 10.74
CA CYS A 110 -2.06 -3.49 10.15
C CYS A 110 -2.11 -4.60 11.21
N THR A 111 -1.16 -4.59 12.15
CA THR A 111 -1.09 -5.60 13.21
C THR A 111 -2.25 -5.51 14.20
N LYS A 112 -2.69 -4.31 14.59
CA LYS A 112 -3.82 -4.14 15.51
C LYS A 112 -5.16 -4.55 14.91
N THR A 113 -5.34 -4.34 13.60
CA THR A 113 -6.58 -4.71 12.90
C THR A 113 -6.53 -6.11 12.29
N GLY A 114 -5.40 -6.82 12.45
CA GLY A 114 -5.24 -8.19 11.98
C GLY A 114 -5.24 -8.31 10.46
N VAL A 115 -4.60 -7.37 9.77
CA VAL A 115 -4.55 -7.29 8.31
C VAL A 115 -3.12 -7.04 7.82
N ALA A 116 -2.85 -7.36 6.56
CA ALA A 116 -1.57 -7.14 5.91
C ALA A 116 -1.79 -6.30 4.64
N PRO A 117 -0.84 -5.43 4.25
CA PRO A 117 -0.88 -4.76 2.95
C PRO A 117 -0.99 -5.76 1.80
N ASP A 118 -1.92 -5.54 0.88
CA ASP A 118 -2.12 -6.40 -0.28
C ASP A 118 -1.10 -6.07 -1.38
N VAL A 119 0.15 -6.41 -1.11
CA VAL A 119 1.27 -6.09 -2.00
C VAL A 119 1.25 -6.88 -3.30
N HIS A 120 0.47 -7.97 -3.38
CA HIS A 120 0.42 -8.85 -4.55
C HIS A 120 -0.63 -8.39 -5.56
N SER A 121 -1.66 -7.65 -5.16
CA SER A 121 -2.62 -7.05 -6.11
C SER A 121 -2.07 -5.82 -6.85
N LEU A 122 -0.95 -5.24 -6.38
CA LEU A 122 -0.29 -4.16 -7.12
C LEU A 122 0.41 -4.69 -8.38
N PHE A 123 0.08 -4.14 -9.53
CA PHE A 123 0.79 -4.38 -10.80
C PHE A 123 1.79 -3.25 -11.02
N LYS A 124 3.08 -3.57 -11.16
CA LYS A 124 4.09 -2.57 -11.49
C LYS A 124 3.90 -2.12 -12.94
N TRP A 125 3.54 -0.86 -13.14
CA TRP A 125 3.27 -0.31 -14.46
C TRP A 125 4.51 0.33 -15.09
N ALA A 126 5.23 1.15 -14.33
CA ALA A 126 6.41 1.86 -14.83
C ALA A 126 7.46 2.10 -13.74
N ARG A 127 8.68 2.45 -14.18
CA ARG A 127 9.74 3.01 -13.34
C ARG A 127 10.34 4.20 -14.07
N TRP A 128 10.22 5.39 -13.51
CA TRP A 128 10.76 6.61 -14.09
C TRP A 128 11.89 7.13 -13.22
N ILE A 129 13.05 7.30 -13.84
CA ILE A 129 14.23 7.86 -13.20
C ILE A 129 14.41 9.26 -13.78
N THR A 130 14.41 10.27 -12.93
CA THR A 130 14.64 11.64 -13.39
C THR A 130 16.01 11.75 -14.10
N PRO A 131 16.07 12.38 -15.29
CA PRO A 131 17.32 12.59 -16.02
C PRO A 131 18.42 13.21 -15.16
N VAL A 132 19.67 12.88 -15.45
CA VAL A 132 20.84 13.31 -14.66
C VAL A 132 21.08 14.83 -14.67
N ILE A 133 20.52 15.53 -15.66
CA ILE A 133 20.65 17.00 -15.81
C ILE A 133 19.76 17.77 -14.83
N GLU A 134 18.77 17.11 -14.22
CA GLU A 134 17.86 17.75 -13.29
C GLU A 134 18.47 17.87 -11.88
N PRO A 135 18.34 19.03 -11.21
CA PRO A 135 18.95 19.26 -9.90
C PRO A 135 18.32 18.43 -8.78
N LYS A 136 17.06 18.02 -8.94
CA LYS A 136 16.36 17.09 -8.04
C LYS A 136 15.97 15.86 -8.83
N ARG A 137 16.35 14.69 -8.33
CA ARG A 137 16.14 13.42 -9.00
C ARG A 137 15.33 12.49 -8.13
N PHE A 138 14.49 11.70 -8.79
CA PHE A 138 13.66 10.67 -8.19
C PHE A 138 13.81 9.39 -8.99
N ASP A 139 13.69 8.27 -8.29
CA ASP A 139 13.55 6.95 -8.88
C ASP A 139 12.18 6.41 -8.48
N THR A 140 11.19 6.70 -9.32
CA THR A 140 9.77 6.53 -9.02
C THR A 140 9.25 5.25 -9.64
N HIS A 141 8.72 4.36 -8.81
CA HIS A 141 8.02 3.14 -9.22
C HIS A 141 6.51 3.40 -9.21
N PHE A 142 5.85 3.15 -10.34
CA PHE A 142 4.40 3.27 -10.49
C PHE A 142 3.70 1.92 -10.41
N TYR A 143 2.58 1.91 -9.71
CA TYR A 143 1.75 0.73 -9.46
C TYR A 143 0.29 1.01 -9.82
N VAL A 144 -0.41 -0.03 -10.25
CA VAL A 144 -1.85 -0.03 -10.55
C VAL A 144 -2.51 -1.18 -9.81
N THR A 145 -3.72 -0.97 -9.29
CA THR A 145 -4.56 -2.07 -8.78
C THR A 145 -6.04 -1.85 -9.11
N LEU A 146 -6.83 -2.92 -9.01
CA LEU A 146 -8.27 -2.91 -9.25
C LEU A 146 -9.01 -3.02 -7.92
N LEU A 147 -9.88 -2.05 -7.63
CA LEU A 147 -10.78 -2.12 -6.49
C LEU A 147 -12.00 -2.98 -6.84
N SER A 148 -12.15 -4.11 -6.14
CA SER A 148 -13.26 -5.06 -6.40
C SER A 148 -14.55 -4.72 -5.64
N ASP A 149 -14.52 -3.80 -4.66
CA ASP A 149 -15.72 -3.34 -3.95
C ASP A 149 -15.55 -1.90 -3.41
N PRO A 150 -16.24 -0.89 -3.99
CA PRO A 150 -16.22 0.49 -3.49
C PRO A 150 -17.03 0.66 -2.19
N SER A 151 -17.66 -0.38 -1.63
CA SER A 151 -18.45 -0.23 -0.39
C SER A 151 -17.61 0.07 0.85
N GLY A 152 -16.29 -0.16 0.81
CA GLY A 152 -15.31 0.24 1.83
C GLY A 152 -14.48 1.48 1.47
N ALA A 153 -14.64 2.01 0.26
CA ALA A 153 -13.98 3.18 -0.29
C ALA A 153 -15.06 4.15 -0.76
N THR A 154 -15.44 5.13 0.07
CA THR A 154 -16.51 6.05 -0.31
C THR A 154 -16.21 6.72 -1.67
N ALA A 155 -17.01 6.31 -2.65
CA ALA A 155 -17.26 6.84 -3.99
C ALA A 155 -16.49 6.21 -5.17
N ALA A 156 -17.33 5.59 -6.03
CA ALA A 156 -17.25 5.42 -7.48
C ALA A 156 -16.66 4.12 -8.08
N SER A 157 -17.20 3.87 -9.27
CA SER A 157 -17.25 2.66 -10.09
C SER A 157 -15.91 2.23 -10.66
N HIS A 158 -15.50 0.95 -10.46
CA HIS A 158 -14.36 0.33 -11.16
C HIS A 158 -13.15 1.28 -11.31
N ASP A 159 -12.74 1.94 -10.22
CA ASP A 159 -11.67 2.92 -10.29
C ASP A 159 -10.31 2.22 -10.32
N LEU A 160 -9.52 2.53 -11.35
CA LEU A 160 -8.10 2.23 -11.37
C LEU A 160 -7.43 3.16 -10.35
N ILE A 161 -6.75 2.59 -9.35
CA ILE A 161 -5.85 3.37 -8.50
C ILE A 161 -4.45 3.25 -9.07
N GLU A 162 -3.92 4.38 -9.53
CA GLU A 162 -2.50 4.55 -9.79
C GLU A 162 -1.84 5.10 -8.51
N SER A 163 -0.66 4.59 -8.15
CA SER A 163 0.13 5.07 -7.02
C SER A 163 1.61 4.98 -7.34
N SER A 164 2.43 5.82 -6.69
CA SER A 164 3.87 5.82 -6.91
C SER A 164 4.68 5.83 -5.61
N ALA A 165 5.84 5.17 -5.64
CA ALA A 165 6.81 5.19 -4.55
C ALA A 165 8.18 5.56 -5.11
N SER A 166 8.83 6.56 -4.52
CA SER A 166 10.13 7.06 -4.97
C SER A 166 11.23 6.77 -3.96
N ALA A 167 12.40 6.33 -4.41
CA ALA A 167 13.60 6.32 -3.56
C ALA A 167 14.21 7.71 -3.37
#